data_AF-A0A5J4F8V5-F1
#
_entry.id   AF-A0A5J4F8V5-F1
#
_cell.length_a   1.000
_cell.length_b   1.000
_cell.length_c   1.000
_cell.angle_alpha   90.00
_cell.angle_beta   90.00
_cell.angle_gamma   90.00
#
_symmetry.space_group_name_H-M   'P 1'
#
loop_
_entity.id
_entity.type
_entity.pdbx_description
1 polymer ?
#
loop_
_entity_poly.entity_id
_entity_poly.type
_entity_poly.pdbx_seq_one_letter_code
_entity_poly.pdbx_strand_id
1 'polypeptide(L)'
;MNTLEIQEIIAKITLTLDNPKSVKLQIKQINLAQKQLRAIKKEINAEIRNINQQASQAYSDSIISVGLDIFGKHKLAGRVRAETRRSIEREKKDARQPYLEMKDFIDRVILEGDKLKLMAEDYLLKNQD
;
A
#
# COMPACT_ATOMS: atom_id res chain seq x y z
N MET A 1 -4.91 -4.12 10.07
CA MET A 1 -4.45 -4.78 8.83
C MET A 1 -3.88 -6.14 9.20
N ASN A 2 -4.40 -7.23 8.63
CA ASN A 2 -4.04 -8.59 9.06
C ASN A 2 -2.74 -9.04 8.37
N THR A 3 -1.60 -8.80 9.02
CA THR A 3 -0.27 -9.18 8.50
C THR A 3 -0.12 -10.70 8.34
N LEU A 4 -0.82 -11.50 9.14
CA LEU A 4 -0.84 -12.97 9.05
C LEU A 4 -1.41 -13.44 7.71
N GLU A 5 -2.54 -12.87 7.28
CA GLU A 5 -3.17 -13.19 6.01
C GLU A 5 -2.23 -12.90 4.82
N ILE A 6 -1.53 -11.76 4.86
CA ILE A 6 -0.54 -11.39 3.83
C ILE A 6 0.60 -12.43 3.81
N GLN A 7 1.10 -12.85 4.97
CA GLN A 7 2.16 -13.86 5.06
C GLN A 7 1.70 -15.22 4.52
N GLU A 8 0.48 -15.65 4.83
CA GLU A 8 -0.10 -16.89 4.31
C GLU A 8 -0.27 -16.88 2.79
N ILE A 9 -0.63 -15.72 2.21
CA ILE A 9 -0.71 -15.57 0.76
C ILE A 9 0.69 -15.60 0.13
N ILE A 10 1.67 -14.91 0.73
CA ILE A 10 3.06 -14.90 0.25
C ILE A 10 3.67 -16.29 0.25
N ALA A 11 3.37 -17.12 1.26
CA ALA A 11 3.86 -18.49 1.35
C ALA A 11 3.43 -19.38 0.17
N LYS A 12 2.40 -18.97 -0.59
CA LYS A 12 1.94 -19.67 -1.81
C LYS A 12 2.69 -19.23 -3.08
N ILE A 13 3.54 -18.20 -3.00
CA ILE A 13 4.36 -17.70 -4.10
C ILE A 13 5.70 -18.40 -4.06
N THR A 14 5.70 -19.67 -4.47
CA THR A 14 6.87 -20.53 -4.49
C THR A 14 6.93 -21.27 -5.82
N LEU A 15 8.14 -21.57 -6.28
CA LEU A 15 8.37 -22.34 -7.50
C LEU A 15 9.42 -23.42 -7.26
N THR A 16 9.07 -24.64 -7.62
CA THR A 16 9.94 -25.82 -7.68
C THR A 16 9.83 -26.40 -9.10
N LEU A 17 10.95 -26.52 -9.79
CA LEU A 17 11.04 -27.04 -11.16
C LEU A 17 11.17 -28.57 -11.17
N ASP A 18 10.10 -29.27 -10.82
CA ASP A 18 10.06 -30.72 -10.65
C ASP A 18 9.57 -31.47 -11.91
N ASN A 19 8.31 -31.24 -12.31
CA ASN A 19 7.71 -31.82 -13.50
C ASN A 19 6.69 -30.84 -14.13
N PRO A 20 6.41 -30.95 -15.44
CA PRO A 20 5.55 -29.98 -16.12
C PRO A 20 4.14 -29.84 -15.54
N LYS A 21 3.54 -30.91 -14.99
CA LYS A 21 2.19 -30.85 -14.41
C LYS A 21 2.18 -30.07 -13.09
N SER A 22 3.14 -30.33 -12.21
CA SER A 22 3.31 -29.63 -10.94
C SER A 22 3.66 -28.16 -11.16
N VAL A 23 4.60 -27.85 -12.06
CA VAL A 23 4.95 -26.46 -12.41
C VAL A 23 3.73 -25.68 -12.92
N LYS A 24 2.89 -26.29 -13.79
CA LYS A 24 1.62 -25.67 -14.23
C LYS A 24 0.66 -25.39 -13.07
N LEU A 25 0.60 -26.26 -12.06
CA LEU A 25 -0.22 -26.06 -10.86
C LEU A 25 0.32 -24.90 -10.00
N GLN A 26 1.64 -24.84 -9.80
CA GLN A 26 2.30 -23.78 -9.04
C GLN A 26 2.10 -22.41 -9.71
N ILE A 27 2.15 -22.30 -11.04
CA ILE A 27 1.80 -21.07 -11.77
C ILE A 27 0.36 -20.60 -11.43
N LYS A 28 -0.61 -21.54 -11.36
CA LYS A 28 -1.99 -21.20 -10.98
C LYS A 28 -2.08 -20.70 -9.54
N GLN A 29 -1.34 -21.31 -8.62
CA GLN A 29 -1.26 -20.87 -7.22
C GLN A 29 -0.64 -19.48 -7.10
N ILE A 30 0.47 -19.21 -7.77
CA ILE A 30 1.10 -17.89 -7.83
C ILE A 30 0.11 -16.85 -8.38
N ASN A 31 -0.60 -17.17 -9.47
CA ASN A 31 -1.61 -16.27 -10.04
C ASN A 31 -2.75 -15.96 -9.06
N LEU A 32 -3.23 -16.95 -8.31
CA LEU A 32 -4.26 -16.75 -7.30
C LEU A 32 -3.74 -15.88 -6.15
N ALA A 33 -2.54 -16.16 -5.63
CA ALA A 33 -1.92 -15.39 -4.56
C ALA A 33 -1.73 -13.91 -4.98
N GLN A 34 -1.22 -13.66 -6.19
CA GLN A 34 -1.10 -12.30 -6.72
C GLN A 34 -2.46 -11.59 -6.86
N LYS A 35 -3.54 -12.29 -7.21
CA LYS A 35 -4.89 -11.69 -7.24
C LYS A 35 -5.35 -11.28 -5.84
N GLN A 36 -5.11 -12.12 -4.84
CA GLN A 36 -5.44 -11.80 -3.44
C GLN A 36 -4.63 -10.60 -2.94
N LEU A 37 -3.31 -10.58 -3.20
CA LEU A 37 -2.46 -9.44 -2.85
C LEU A 37 -2.90 -8.13 -3.52
N ARG A 38 -3.36 -8.19 -4.79
CA ARG A 38 -3.91 -7.01 -5.48
C ARG A 38 -5.22 -6.53 -4.86
N ALA A 39 -6.05 -7.42 -4.32
CA ALA A 39 -7.26 -7.04 -3.58
C ALA A 39 -6.90 -6.31 -2.27
N ILE A 40 -6.00 -6.89 -1.48
CA ILE A 40 -5.49 -6.25 -0.24
C ILE A 40 -4.86 -4.89 -0.55
N LYS A 41 -4.08 -4.77 -1.63
CA LYS A 41 -3.52 -3.48 -2.07
C LYS A 41 -4.61 -2.43 -2.33
N LYS A 42 -5.78 -2.83 -2.87
CA LYS A 42 -6.90 -1.89 -3.07
C LYS A 42 -7.50 -1.42 -1.76
N GLU A 43 -7.59 -2.29 -0.75
CA GLU A 43 -8.03 -1.94 0.61
C GLU A 43 -7.05 -0.97 1.27
N ILE A 44 -5.74 -1.24 1.18
CA ILE A 44 -4.69 -0.34 1.67
C ILE A 44 -4.80 1.05 1.01
N ASN A 45 -5.04 1.09 -0.31
CA ASN A 45 -5.26 2.36 -1.01
C ASN A 45 -6.55 3.08 -0.56
N ALA A 46 -7.58 2.35 -0.15
CA ALA A 46 -8.78 2.95 0.43
C ALA A 46 -8.47 3.57 1.81
N GLU A 47 -7.72 2.88 2.65
CA GLU A 47 -7.29 3.41 3.95
C GLU A 47 -6.40 4.65 3.82
N ILE A 48 -5.42 4.64 2.91
CA ILE A 48 -4.60 5.82 2.62
C ILE A 48 -5.48 7.01 2.19
N ARG A 49 -6.50 6.77 1.36
CA ARG A 49 -7.45 7.82 0.94
C ARG A 49 -8.28 8.33 2.11
N ASN A 50 -8.75 7.45 2.99
CA ASN A 50 -9.50 7.81 4.19
C ASN A 50 -8.66 8.69 5.13
N ILE A 51 -7.41 8.30 5.42
CA ILE A 51 -6.47 9.09 6.23
C ILE A 51 -6.26 10.48 5.60
N ASN A 52 -6.08 10.54 4.28
CA ASN A 52 -5.92 11.81 3.58
C ASN A 52 -7.17 12.70 3.67
N GLN A 53 -8.38 12.12 3.66
CA GLN A 53 -9.65 12.84 3.77
C GLN A 53 -9.90 13.36 5.20
N GLN A 54 -9.72 12.51 6.22
CA GLN A 54 -9.86 12.90 7.62
C GLN A 54 -8.92 14.06 8.00
N ALA A 55 -7.65 13.98 7.56
CA ALA A 55 -6.70 15.06 7.78
C ALA A 55 -7.10 16.37 7.06
N SER A 56 -7.79 16.29 5.92
CA SER A 56 -8.27 17.47 5.19
C SER A 56 -9.49 18.12 5.87
N GLN A 57 -10.35 17.32 6.51
CA GLN A 57 -11.48 17.82 7.32
C GLN A 57 -11.00 18.51 8.60
N ALA A 58 -10.05 17.91 9.33
CA ALA A 58 -9.46 18.52 10.52
C ALA A 58 -8.78 19.88 10.22
N TYR A 59 -8.20 20.04 9.03
CA TYR A 59 -7.66 21.32 8.55
C TYR A 59 -8.76 22.38 8.32
N SER A 60 -9.91 21.98 7.77
CA SER A 60 -11.06 22.88 7.59
C SER A 60 -11.58 23.40 8.92
N ASP A 61 -11.79 22.52 9.89
CA ASP A 61 -12.34 22.87 11.20
C ASP A 61 -11.38 23.75 12.02
N SER A 62 -10.07 23.47 11.95
CA SER A 62 -9.06 24.27 12.65
C SER A 62 -8.93 25.69 12.08
N ILE A 63 -9.02 25.89 10.77
CA ILE A 63 -9.01 27.23 10.17
C ILE A 63 -10.21 28.06 10.59
N ILE A 64 -11.40 27.44 10.67
CA ILE A 64 -12.63 28.10 11.10
C ILE A 64 -12.50 28.54 12.57
N SER A 65 -11.89 27.71 13.43
CA SER A 65 -11.71 28.03 14.86
C SER A 65 -10.73 29.17 15.16
N VAL A 66 -9.79 29.46 14.24
CA VAL A 66 -8.79 30.54 14.40
C VAL A 66 -9.33 31.89 13.87
N GLY A 67 -10.60 31.94 13.46
CA GLY A 67 -11.22 33.05 12.73
C GLY A 67 -12.27 33.87 13.47
N LEU A 68 -12.36 33.80 14.81
CA LEU A 68 -13.12 34.77 15.61
C LEU A 68 -12.12 35.63 16.38
N ASP A 69 -12.16 36.93 16.09
CA ASP A 69 -11.47 38.03 16.77
C ASP A 69 -10.04 38.43 16.33
N ILE A 70 -9.95 39.75 16.06
CA ILE A 70 -8.79 40.65 16.20
C ILE A 70 -8.10 41.09 14.89
N PHE A 71 -8.57 42.24 14.41
CA PHE A 71 -7.82 43.23 13.63
C PHE A 71 -6.47 43.54 14.32
N GLY A 72 -5.34 43.26 13.67
CA GLY A 72 -3.98 43.64 14.11
C GLY A 72 -2.96 42.51 14.28
N LYS A 73 -3.38 41.25 14.41
CA LYS A 73 -2.48 40.10 14.67
C LYS A 73 -2.07 39.31 13.41
N HIS A 74 -2.20 39.87 12.21
CA HIS A 74 -2.05 39.16 10.93
C HIS A 74 -0.71 38.41 10.74
N LYS A 75 0.42 38.97 11.17
CA LYS A 75 1.73 38.29 11.08
C LYS A 75 1.84 37.09 12.02
N LEU A 76 1.29 37.18 13.23
CA LEU A 76 1.26 36.07 14.18
C LEU A 76 0.26 35.00 13.75
N ALA A 77 -0.92 35.39 13.27
CA ALA A 77 -1.92 34.49 12.71
C ALA A 77 -1.38 33.71 11.49
N GLY A 78 -0.59 34.36 10.62
CA GLY A 78 0.06 33.69 9.49
C GLY A 78 1.10 32.64 9.93
N ARG A 79 1.92 32.96 10.95
CA ARG A 79 2.92 32.02 11.50
C ARG A 79 2.27 30.82 12.16
N VAL A 80 1.23 31.04 12.97
CA VAL A 80 0.46 29.96 13.62
C VAL A 80 -0.20 29.07 12.56
N ARG A 81 -0.87 29.63 11.55
CA ARG A 81 -1.46 28.84 10.44
C ARG A 81 -0.42 28.00 9.69
N ALA A 82 0.76 28.57 9.42
CA ALA A 82 1.83 27.85 8.75
C ALA A 82 2.39 26.70 9.61
N GLU A 83 2.47 26.90 10.92
CA GLU A 83 2.92 25.88 11.87
C GLU A 83 1.88 24.76 12.03
N THR A 84 0.60 25.11 12.21
CA THR A 84 -0.52 24.16 12.24
C THR A 84 -0.61 23.36 10.94
N ARG A 85 -0.40 23.99 9.78
CA ARG A 85 -0.36 23.27 8.50
C ARG A 85 0.76 22.22 8.47
N ARG A 86 1.96 22.59 8.95
CA ARG A 86 3.11 21.67 8.99
C ARG A 86 2.91 20.53 9.97
N SER A 87 2.29 20.76 11.12
CA SER A 87 1.99 19.69 12.08
C SER A 87 0.98 18.70 11.50
N ILE A 88 -0.11 19.19 10.90
CA ILE A 88 -1.12 18.35 10.23
C ILE A 88 -0.50 17.56 9.07
N GLU A 89 0.36 18.20 8.25
CA GLU A 89 1.05 17.50 7.16
C GLU A 89 1.99 16.39 7.66
N ARG A 90 2.65 16.59 8.82
CA ARG A 90 3.49 15.57 9.46
C ARG A 90 2.65 14.42 9.99
N GLU A 91 1.60 14.71 10.77
CA GLU A 91 0.69 13.69 11.29
C GLU A 91 0.06 12.85 10.16
N LYS A 92 -0.32 13.51 9.05
CA LYS A 92 -0.80 12.83 7.85
C LYS A 92 0.25 11.89 7.26
N LYS A 93 1.51 12.33 7.18
CA LYS A 93 2.61 11.52 6.65
C LYS A 93 2.84 10.31 7.55
N ASP A 94 2.88 10.52 8.85
CA ASP A 94 3.17 9.48 9.83
C ASP A 94 2.04 8.44 9.88
N ALA A 95 0.77 8.88 9.83
CA ALA A 95 -0.39 7.99 9.83
C ALA A 95 -0.48 7.09 8.59
N ARG A 96 -0.13 7.59 7.40
CA ARG A 96 -0.17 6.80 6.16
C ARG A 96 1.09 5.98 5.89
N GLN A 97 2.19 6.28 6.57
CA GLN A 97 3.51 5.68 6.30
C GLN A 97 3.48 4.13 6.39
N PRO A 98 2.88 3.50 7.41
CA PRO A 98 2.82 2.04 7.50
C PRO A 98 2.07 1.39 6.33
N TYR A 99 1.03 2.06 5.82
CA TYR A 99 0.25 1.61 4.67
C TYR A 99 1.03 1.70 3.36
N LEU A 100 1.82 2.77 3.19
CA LEU A 100 2.70 2.92 2.03
C LEU A 100 3.77 1.83 2.00
N GLU A 101 4.40 1.55 3.15
CA GLU A 101 5.41 0.50 3.28
C GLU A 101 4.83 -0.88 2.94
N MET A 102 3.63 -1.19 3.43
CA MET A 102 2.96 -2.44 3.09
C MET A 102 2.59 -2.51 1.60
N LYS A 103 2.08 -1.41 1.02
CA LYS A 103 1.76 -1.34 -0.41
C LYS A 103 2.99 -1.65 -1.26
N ASP A 104 4.13 -1.05 -0.92
CA ASP A 104 5.39 -1.24 -1.63
C ASP A 104 5.99 -2.64 -1.39
N PHE A 105 5.78 -3.23 -0.21
CA PHE A 105 6.11 -4.63 0.04
C PHE A 105 5.29 -5.59 -0.82
N ILE A 106 3.97 -5.40 -0.90
CA ILE A 106 3.08 -6.19 -1.76
C ILE A 106 3.51 -6.08 -3.23
N ASP A 107 3.86 -4.88 -3.70
CA ASP A 107 4.30 -4.67 -5.08
C ASP A 107 5.59 -5.46 -5.39
N ARG A 108 6.55 -5.50 -4.46
CA ARG A 108 7.77 -6.30 -4.60
C ARG A 108 7.48 -7.80 -4.67
N VAL A 109 6.57 -8.29 -3.83
CA VAL A 109 6.16 -9.71 -3.84
C VAL A 109 5.47 -10.07 -5.16
N ILE A 110 4.56 -9.22 -5.65
CA ILE A 110 3.88 -9.46 -6.93
C ILE A 110 4.91 -9.56 -8.06
N LEU A 111 5.87 -8.62 -8.09
CA LEU A 111 6.95 -8.63 -9.08
C LEU A 111 7.79 -9.92 -8.99
N GLU A 112 8.11 -10.38 -7.79
CA GLU A 112 8.84 -11.64 -7.61
C GLU A 112 8.05 -12.85 -8.14
N GLY A 113 6.74 -12.90 -7.85
CA GLY A 113 5.85 -13.91 -8.42
C GLY A 113 5.78 -13.86 -9.96
N ASP A 114 5.89 -12.67 -10.57
CA ASP A 114 5.97 -12.55 -12.03
C ASP A 114 7.28 -13.12 -12.58
N LYS A 115 8.42 -12.88 -11.90
CA LYS A 115 9.70 -13.52 -12.27
C LYS A 115 9.64 -15.04 -12.18
N LEU A 116 9.05 -15.57 -11.10
CA LEU A 116 8.88 -17.02 -10.94
C LEU A 116 8.05 -17.61 -12.09
N LYS A 117 6.97 -16.95 -12.51
CA LYS A 117 6.19 -17.42 -13.66
C LYS A 117 6.99 -17.43 -14.95
N LEU A 118 7.83 -16.42 -15.20
CA LEU A 118 8.71 -16.41 -16.37
C LEU A 118 9.70 -17.58 -16.35
N MET A 119 10.31 -17.89 -15.21
CA MET A 119 11.18 -19.05 -15.05
C MET A 119 10.43 -20.36 -15.28
N ALA A 120 9.21 -20.45 -14.76
CA ALA A 120 8.35 -21.62 -14.92
C ALA A 120 7.95 -21.83 -16.40
N GLU A 121 7.62 -20.76 -17.11
CA GLU A 121 7.31 -20.79 -18.54
C GLU A 121 8.52 -21.25 -19.38
N ASP A 122 9.71 -20.72 -19.11
CA ASP A 122 10.95 -21.18 -19.77
C ASP A 122 11.22 -22.67 -19.52
N TYR A 123 11.07 -23.14 -18.28
CA TYR A 123 11.18 -24.56 -17.96
C TYR A 123 10.15 -25.40 -18.73
N LEU A 124 8.89 -24.97 -18.76
CA LEU A 124 7.82 -25.69 -19.45
C LEU A 124 8.04 -25.75 -20.97
N LEU A 125 8.62 -24.72 -21.58
CA LEU A 125 8.97 -24.72 -23.00
C LEU A 125 10.08 -25.73 -23.32
N LYS A 126 11.06 -25.88 -22.43
CA LYS A 126 12.19 -26.82 -22.60
C LYS A 126 11.82 -28.28 -22.34
N ASN A 127 10.73 -28.52 -21.63
CA ASN A 127 10.29 -29.86 -21.21
C ASN A 127 8.88 -30.18 -21.77
N GLN A 128 8.59 -29.71 -23.00
CA GLN A 128 7.41 -30.11 -23.75
C GLN A 128 7.66 -31.46 -24.43
N ASP A 129 7.56 -32.55 -23.65
CA ASP A 129 7.37 -33.92 -24.15
C ASP A 129 6.01 -34.46 -23.71
#